data_AF-A0A8J2R522-F1
#
_entry.id   AF-A0A8J2R522-F1
#
_cell.length_a   1.000
_cell.length_b   1.000
_cell.length_c   1.000
_cell.angle_alpha   90.00
_cell.angle_beta   90.00
_cell.angle_gamma   90.00
#
_symmetry.space_group_name_H-M   'P 1'
#
loop_
_entity.id
_entity.type
_entity.pdbx_description
1 polymer ?
#
loop_
_entity_poly.entity_id
_entity_poly.type
_entity_poly.pdbx_seq_one_letter_code
_entity_poly.pdbx_strand_id
1 'polypeptide(L)'
;MLAAVNDVRLHKTPIRTAAKKFGVPRITLKNNGKSLMERKMGPTSILTPEEEHKIWVQKNGKSGFSCDNRIVNCRTWVKAFIRRNPTISKRISQNLTASRAKVTGDHLSEWYKRVYKELEESGQA
;
A
#
# COMPACT_ATOMS: atom_id res chain seq x y z
N MET A 1 -5.26 -12.09 -26.06
CA MET A 1 -4.42 -12.61 -24.96
C MET A 1 -4.75 -14.07 -24.59
N LEU A 2 -6.02 -14.41 -24.33
CA LEU A 2 -6.45 -15.77 -23.96
C LEU A 2 -6.06 -16.86 -25.00
N ALA A 3 -6.25 -16.58 -26.29
CA ALA A 3 -5.85 -17.48 -27.38
C ALA A 3 -4.34 -17.83 -27.34
N ALA A 4 -3.47 -16.85 -27.06
CA ALA A 4 -2.03 -17.05 -26.97
C ALA A 4 -1.63 -17.85 -25.72
N VAL A 5 -2.35 -17.68 -24.61
CA VAL A 5 -2.14 -18.45 -23.37
C VAL A 5 -2.57 -19.91 -23.56
N ASN A 6 -3.70 -20.14 -24.22
CA ASN A 6 -4.19 -21.49 -24.53
C ASN A 6 -3.25 -22.21 -25.51
N ASP A 7 -2.69 -21.52 -26.49
CA ASP A 7 -1.72 -22.10 -27.44
C ASP A 7 -0.44 -22.59 -26.75
N VAL A 8 0.10 -21.79 -25.82
CA VAL A 8 1.26 -22.19 -25.02
C VAL A 8 0.94 -23.33 -24.05
N ARG A 9 -0.27 -23.33 -23.44
CA ARG A 9 -0.66 -24.32 -22.42
C ARG A 9 -1.13 -25.65 -23.01
N LEU A 10 -1.92 -25.62 -24.09
CA LEU A 10 -2.55 -26.80 -24.69
C LEU A 10 -1.73 -27.35 -25.86
N HIS A 11 -1.27 -26.48 -26.76
CA HIS A 11 -0.54 -26.88 -27.97
C HIS A 11 0.99 -26.95 -27.78
N LYS A 12 1.48 -26.70 -26.55
CA LYS A 12 2.91 -26.72 -26.15
C LYS A 12 3.82 -25.92 -27.08
N THR A 13 3.31 -24.87 -27.70
CA THR A 13 4.13 -24.01 -28.56
C THR A 13 5.14 -23.23 -27.71
N PRO A 14 6.38 -23.04 -28.17
CA PRO A 14 7.36 -22.25 -27.43
C PRO A 14 6.85 -20.82 -27.23
N ILE A 15 7.00 -20.26 -26.03
CA ILE A 15 6.51 -18.92 -25.65
C ILE A 15 6.95 -17.84 -26.66
N ARG A 16 8.16 -17.96 -27.23
CA ARG A 16 8.68 -17.02 -28.23
C ARG A 16 7.93 -17.10 -29.56
N THR A 17 7.57 -18.31 -29.98
CA THR A 17 6.81 -18.57 -31.22
C THR A 17 5.38 -18.08 -31.07
N ALA A 18 4.73 -18.38 -29.93
CA ALA A 18 3.40 -17.89 -29.61
C ALA A 18 3.37 -16.35 -29.50
N ALA A 19 4.36 -15.73 -28.84
CA ALA A 19 4.47 -14.28 -28.75
C ALA A 19 4.52 -13.61 -30.13
N LYS A 20 5.33 -14.15 -31.05
CA LYS A 20 5.43 -13.64 -32.43
C LYS A 20 4.15 -13.87 -33.23
N LYS A 21 3.52 -15.04 -33.09
CA LYS A 21 2.29 -15.44 -33.80
C LYS A 21 1.08 -14.57 -33.42
N PHE A 22 0.94 -14.23 -32.14
CA PHE A 22 -0.22 -13.50 -31.62
C PHE A 22 0.04 -12.03 -31.31
N GLY A 23 1.24 -11.50 -31.61
CA GLY A 23 1.59 -10.11 -31.33
C GLY A 23 1.55 -9.72 -29.85
N VAL A 24 1.71 -10.70 -28.94
CA VAL A 24 1.69 -10.48 -27.49
C VAL A 24 3.12 -10.41 -26.97
N PRO A 25 3.50 -9.44 -26.12
CA PRO A 25 4.83 -9.39 -25.55
C PRO A 25 5.21 -10.69 -24.84
N ARG A 26 6.42 -11.20 -25.10
CA ARG A 26 6.94 -12.44 -24.50
C ARG A 26 6.87 -12.42 -22.96
N ILE A 27 7.10 -11.25 -22.35
CA ILE A 27 7.06 -11.07 -20.89
C ILE A 27 5.66 -11.33 -20.34
N THR A 28 4.62 -10.94 -21.08
CA THR A 28 3.21 -11.14 -20.71
C THR A 28 2.85 -12.62 -20.67
N LEU A 29 3.32 -13.41 -21.63
CA LEU A 29 3.12 -14.87 -21.62
C LEU A 29 3.97 -15.58 -20.55
N LYS A 30 5.18 -15.08 -20.27
CA LYS A 30 6.07 -15.62 -19.22
C LYS A 30 5.55 -15.36 -17.80
N ASN A 31 4.86 -14.24 -17.58
CA ASN A 31 4.36 -13.82 -16.27
C ASN A 31 2.90 -14.21 -16.03
N ASN A 32 2.13 -14.51 -17.09
CA ASN A 32 0.79 -15.06 -16.96
C ASN A 32 0.82 -16.39 -16.19
N GLY A 33 0.07 -16.46 -15.09
CA GLY A 33 0.02 -17.62 -14.20
C GLY A 33 1.12 -17.69 -13.13
N LYS A 34 2.10 -16.77 -13.12
CA LYS A 34 3.08 -16.66 -12.01
C LYS A 34 2.58 -15.82 -10.86
N SER A 35 1.73 -14.84 -11.15
CA SER A 35 0.95 -14.17 -10.11
C SER A 35 -0.16 -15.11 -9.72
N LEU A 36 -0.02 -15.76 -8.56
CA LEU A 36 -1.16 -16.42 -7.90
C LEU A 36 -2.28 -15.38 -7.79
N MET A 37 -3.40 -15.61 -8.46
CA MET A 37 -4.59 -14.76 -8.25
C MET A 37 -5.03 -14.83 -6.78
N GLU A 38 -4.81 -15.99 -6.16
CA GLU A 38 -4.98 -16.24 -4.73
C GLU A 38 -3.62 -16.19 -4.03
N ARG A 39 -3.27 -15.02 -3.51
CA ARG A 39 -2.21 -14.93 -2.50
C ARG A 39 -2.89 -14.97 -1.13
N LYS A 40 -2.31 -15.68 -0.16
CA LYS A 40 -2.58 -15.41 1.26
C LYS A 40 -2.12 -13.98 1.52
N MET A 41 -3.03 -13.04 1.34
CA MET A 41 -2.86 -11.68 1.80
C MET A 41 -2.72 -11.73 3.32
N GLY A 42 -2.22 -10.64 3.92
CA GLY A 42 -2.13 -10.52 5.36
C GLY A 42 -3.48 -10.78 6.07
N PRO A 43 -3.51 -10.69 7.41
CA PRO A 43 -4.73 -10.86 8.18
C PRO A 43 -5.90 -10.10 7.55
N THR A 44 -7.09 -10.71 7.60
CA THR A 44 -8.32 -10.12 7.05
C THR A 44 -8.49 -8.73 7.61
N SER A 45 -8.73 -7.75 6.74
CA SER A 45 -8.97 -6.38 7.17
C SER A 45 -10.12 -6.36 8.17
N ILE A 46 -9.93 -5.62 9.26
CA ILE A 46 -11.00 -5.37 10.25
C ILE A 46 -12.11 -4.51 9.60
N LEU A 47 -11.76 -3.79 8.53
CA LEU A 47 -12.67 -2.93 7.79
C LEU A 47 -13.33 -3.69 6.63
N THR A 48 -14.59 -3.41 6.41
CA THR A 48 -15.33 -3.92 5.25
C THR A 48 -14.82 -3.25 3.96
N PRO A 49 -14.99 -3.88 2.78
CA PRO A 49 -14.54 -3.32 1.50
C PRO A 49 -15.13 -1.93 1.21
N GLU A 50 -16.35 -1.68 1.68
CA GLU A 50 -17.05 -0.41 1.53
C GLU A 50 -16.41 0.71 2.36
N GLU A 51 -16.03 0.40 3.61
CA GLU A 51 -15.32 1.32 4.51
C GLU A 51 -13.93 1.65 3.97
N GLU A 52 -13.21 0.64 3.47
CA GLU A 52 -11.90 0.85 2.84
C GLU A 52 -12.00 1.75 1.61
N HIS A 53 -13.00 1.55 0.75
CA HIS A 53 -13.23 2.37 -0.43
C HIS A 53 -13.52 3.83 -0.04
N LYS A 54 -14.36 4.04 0.97
CA LYS A 54 -14.68 5.39 1.49
C LYS A 54 -13.44 6.09 2.02
N ILE A 55 -12.58 5.38 2.76
CA ILE A 55 -11.31 5.91 3.25
C ILE A 55 -10.36 6.22 2.09
N TRP A 56 -10.30 5.36 1.07
CA TRP A 56 -9.44 5.55 -0.09
C TRP A 56 -9.83 6.80 -0.87
N VAL A 57 -11.12 6.99 -1.15
CA VAL A 57 -11.65 8.19 -1.81
C VAL A 57 -11.36 9.45 -1.00
N GLN A 58 -11.59 9.41 0.32
CA GLN A 58 -11.39 10.56 1.20
C GLN A 58 -9.91 10.95 1.34
N LYS A 59 -8.99 9.98 1.35
CA LYS A 59 -7.54 10.23 1.41
C LYS A 59 -7.00 10.76 0.09
N ASN A 60 -7.36 10.13 -1.03
CA ASN A 60 -6.90 10.57 -2.36
C ASN A 60 -7.53 11.90 -2.80
N GLY A 61 -8.72 12.26 -2.30
CA GLY A 61 -9.33 13.56 -2.54
C GLY A 61 -8.67 14.72 -1.77
N LYS A 62 -7.90 14.44 -0.71
CA LYS A 62 -7.21 15.45 0.11
C LYS A 62 -5.70 15.50 -0.14
N SER A 63 -5.11 14.43 -0.66
CA SER A 63 -3.69 14.42 -1.01
C SER A 63 -3.51 14.98 -2.41
N GLY A 64 -3.11 16.25 -2.50
CA GLY A 64 -2.46 16.84 -3.67
C GLY A 64 -1.07 16.21 -3.95
N PHE A 65 -0.92 14.90 -3.78
CA PHE A 65 0.20 14.12 -4.27
C PHE A 65 -0.18 13.53 -5.62
N SER A 66 -0.27 14.41 -6.61
CA SER A 66 -0.29 13.99 -8.01
C SER A 66 1.07 13.35 -8.32
N CYS A 67 1.16 12.03 -8.18
CA CYS A 67 2.15 11.22 -8.86
C CYS A 67 1.76 11.04 -10.34
N ASP A 68 1.50 12.16 -11.02
CA ASP A 68 1.37 12.23 -12.46
C ASP A 68 2.53 13.08 -12.99
N ASN A 69 3.58 12.39 -13.45
CA ASN A 69 4.69 12.75 -14.35
C ASN A 69 5.29 14.17 -14.42
N ARG A 70 4.92 15.15 -13.57
CA ARG A 70 5.64 16.41 -13.37
C ARG A 70 6.51 16.27 -12.13
N ILE A 71 7.64 15.60 -12.32
CA ILE A 71 8.58 15.17 -11.30
C ILE A 71 9.21 16.39 -10.60
N VAL A 72 8.55 16.95 -9.60
CA VAL A 72 9.27 17.45 -8.43
C VAL A 72 9.67 16.20 -7.67
N ASN A 73 10.87 15.70 -7.96
CA ASN A 73 11.46 14.56 -7.27
C ASN A 73 11.17 14.70 -5.76
N CYS A 74 10.53 13.72 -5.12
CA CYS A 74 10.18 13.82 -3.70
C CYS A 74 11.39 14.23 -2.83
N ARG A 75 12.61 13.90 -3.26
CA ARG A 75 13.86 14.34 -2.63
C ARG A 75 14.10 15.84 -2.71
N THR A 76 13.78 16.52 -3.81
CA THR A 76 13.98 17.98 -3.97
C THR A 76 13.01 18.76 -3.10
N TRP A 77 11.75 18.34 -3.04
CA TRP A 77 10.76 18.95 -2.14
C TRP A 77 11.16 18.79 -0.67
N VAL A 78 11.51 17.57 -0.23
CA VAL A 78 11.96 17.33 1.16
C VAL A 78 13.17 18.18 1.51
N LYS A 79 14.16 18.30 0.61
CA LYS A 79 15.32 19.18 0.81
C LYS A 79 14.92 20.64 0.97
N ALA A 80 14.04 21.14 0.10
CA ALA A 80 13.57 22.53 0.16
C ALA A 80 12.72 22.81 1.42
N PHE A 81 11.92 21.84 1.87
CA PHE A 81 11.10 21.93 3.07
C PHE A 81 11.95 22.00 4.34
N ILE A 82 12.93 21.10 4.49
CA ILE A 82 13.85 21.11 5.64
C ILE A 82 14.67 22.41 5.68
N ARG A 83 15.10 22.93 4.52
CA ARG A 83 15.81 24.22 4.45
C ARG A 83 14.98 25.40 4.97
N ARG A 84 13.66 25.39 4.75
CA ARG A 84 12.76 26.45 5.24
C ARG A 84 12.39 26.31 6.72
N ASN A 85 12.59 25.13 7.30
CA ASN A 85 12.16 24.81 8.66
C ASN A 85 13.34 24.21 9.46
N PRO A 86 14.31 25.04 9.90
CA PRO A 86 15.53 24.56 10.56
C PRO A 86 15.28 23.92 11.93
N THR A 87 14.12 24.16 12.53
CA THR A 87 13.67 23.50 13.78
C THR A 87 13.39 22.00 13.58
N ILE A 88 13.18 21.54 12.34
CA ILE A 88 12.86 20.16 12.03
C ILE A 88 14.15 19.36 11.84
N SER A 89 14.35 18.37 12.72
CA SER A 89 15.47 17.44 12.63
C SER A 89 15.14 16.24 11.73
N LYS A 90 16.10 15.80 10.91
CA LYS A 90 15.99 14.53 10.18
C LYS A 90 16.07 13.38 11.19
N ARG A 91 15.05 12.53 11.24
CA ARG A 91 15.05 11.31 12.05
C ARG A 91 14.90 10.10 11.15
N ILE A 92 15.63 9.03 11.46
CA ILE A 92 15.40 7.72 10.86
C ILE A 92 14.05 7.24 11.35
N SER A 93 13.22 6.70 10.46
CA SER A 93 11.96 6.06 10.86
C SER A 93 12.29 4.99 11.90
N GLN A 94 11.61 5.04 13.04
CA GLN A 94 11.76 3.98 14.05
C GLN A 94 11.43 2.63 13.40
N ASN A 95 12.24 1.61 13.68
CA ASN A 95 11.92 0.24 13.27
C ASN A 95 10.63 -0.17 14.01
N LEU A 96 9.53 -0.24 13.25
CA LEU A 96 8.24 -0.67 13.78
C LEU A 96 8.31 -2.19 13.97
N THR A 97 8.43 -2.63 15.22
CA THR A 97 8.36 -4.05 15.56
C THR A 97 6.95 -4.58 15.39
N ALA A 98 6.80 -5.86 15.05
CA ALA A 98 5.50 -6.52 14.90
C ALA A 98 4.63 -6.42 16.17
N SER A 99 5.25 -6.28 17.34
CA SER A 99 4.56 -6.01 18.61
C SER A 99 3.71 -4.73 18.58
N ARG A 100 4.14 -3.70 17.85
CA ARG A 100 3.40 -2.43 17.71
C ARG A 100 2.13 -2.56 16.86
N ALA A 101 2.06 -3.58 16.01
CA ALA A 101 0.88 -3.92 15.21
C ALA A 101 -0.09 -4.89 15.94
N LYS A 102 0.37 -5.53 17.02
CA LYS A 102 -0.43 -6.47 17.82
C LYS A 102 -1.24 -5.73 18.89
N VAL A 103 -2.08 -4.79 18.46
CA VAL A 103 -3.03 -4.11 19.36
C VAL A 103 -4.29 -4.98 19.45
N THR A 104 -4.62 -5.46 20.65
CA THR A 104 -5.87 -6.17 20.94
C THR A 104 -6.96 -5.18 21.39
N GLY A 105 -8.22 -5.60 21.37
CA GLY A 105 -9.33 -4.75 21.87
C GLY A 105 -9.18 -4.36 23.34
N ASP A 106 -8.58 -5.24 24.15
CA ASP A 106 -8.30 -4.98 25.56
C ASP A 106 -7.26 -3.87 25.73
N HIS A 107 -6.18 -3.90 24.95
CA HIS A 107 -5.17 -2.83 24.95
C HIS A 107 -5.75 -1.47 24.58
N LEU A 108 -6.70 -1.44 23.64
CA LEU A 108 -7.38 -0.22 23.26
C LEU A 108 -8.27 0.29 24.39
N SER A 109 -9.01 -0.60 25.05
CA SER A 109 -9.89 -0.28 26.18
C SER A 109 -9.12 0.26 27.38
N GLU A 110 -7.99 -0.35 27.72
CA GLU A 110 -7.08 0.14 28.77
C GLU A 110 -6.51 1.52 28.44
N TRP A 111 -6.12 1.73 27.19
CA TRP A 111 -5.62 3.03 26.74
C TRP A 111 -6.68 4.12 26.89
N TYR A 112 -7.92 3.87 26.46
CA TYR A 112 -9.02 4.81 26.64
C TYR A 112 -9.29 5.12 28.12
N LYS A 113 -9.31 4.10 28.98
CA LYS A 113 -9.48 4.30 30.44
C LYS A 113 -8.42 5.23 31.01
N ARG A 114 -7.15 5.06 30.61
CA ARG A 114 -6.06 5.91 31.07
C ARG A 114 -6.24 7.36 30.58
N VAL A 115 -6.60 7.54 29.32
CA VAL A 115 -6.82 8.88 28.73
C VAL A 115 -7.96 9.60 29.41
N TYR A 116 -9.10 8.94 29.66
CA TYR A 116 -10.22 9.58 30.36
C TYR A 116 -9.86 9.97 31.79
N LYS A 117 -9.11 9.12 32.50
CA LYS A 117 -8.61 9.44 33.84
C LYS A 117 -7.72 10.70 33.83
N GLU A 118 -6.78 10.79 32.90
CA GLU A 118 -5.91 11.96 32.76
C GLU A 118 -6.70 13.24 32.41
N LEU A 119 -7.74 13.11 31.58
CA LEU A 119 -8.60 14.23 31.21
C LEU A 119 -9.43 14.74 32.40
N GLU A 120 -9.99 13.83 33.21
CA GLU A 120 -10.68 14.17 34.47
C GLU A 120 -9.72 14.87 35.46
N GLU A 121 -8.49 14.36 35.60
CA GLU A 121 -7.46 14.95 36.48
C GLU A 121 -7.00 16.34 36.02
N SER A 122 -6.98 16.58 34.70
CA SER A 122 -6.59 17.88 34.12
C SER A 122 -7.72 18.93 34.11
N GLY A 123 -8.93 18.57 34.54
CA GLY A 123 -10.08 19.48 34.60
C GLY A 123 -10.56 19.96 33.22
N GLN A 124 -10.27 19.20 32.16
CA GLN A 124 -10.67 19.49 30.79
C GLN A 124 -11.86 18.63 30.31
N ALA A 125 -12.47 17.86 31.23
CA ALA A 125 -13.63 17.00 30.98
C ALA A 125 -14.95 17.77 31.06
#